data_AF-U5T5D3-F1
#
_entry.id   AF-U5T5D3-F1
#
_cell.length_a   1.000
_cell.length_b   1.000
_cell.length_c   1.000
_cell.angle_alpha   90.00
_cell.angle_beta   90.00
_cell.angle_gamma   90.00
#
_symmetry.space_group_name_H-M   'P 1'
#
loop_
_entity.id
_entity.type
_entity.pdbx_description
1 polymer ?
#
loop_
_entity_poly.entity_id
_entity_poly.type
_entity_poly.pdbx_seq_one_letter_code
_entity_poly.pdbx_strand_id
1 'polypeptide(L)' 'MSASSPCISICEVEDGRCIGCGRTETEIVEWRDYPEDKRLAIMDRLDEEAANGGWLAADAFDAGAGRRADA' A
#
# COMPACT_ATOMS: atom_id res chain seq x y z
N MET A 1 18.14 -7.46 -9.05
CA MET A 1 16.94 -7.05 -9.81
C MET A 1 16.07 -6.31 -8.83
N SER A 2 15.91 -5.00 -9.00
CA SER A 2 15.00 -4.21 -8.18
C SER A 2 13.60 -4.74 -8.46
N ALA A 3 12.99 -5.38 -7.47
CA ALA A 3 11.62 -5.87 -7.59
C ALA A 3 10.71 -4.64 -7.54
N SER A 4 10.31 -4.12 -8.70
CA SER A 4 9.30 -3.06 -8.80
C SER A 4 8.07 -3.48 -8.01
N SER A 5 7.83 -2.83 -6.87
CA SER A 5 6.81 -3.20 -5.91
C SER A 5 6.50 -1.99 -5.00
N PRO A 6 5.21 -1.65 -4.81
CA PRO A 6 4.79 -0.61 -3.88
C PRO A 6 4.77 -1.11 -2.42
N CYS A 7 5.29 -2.32 -2.16
CA CYS A 7 5.21 -2.96 -0.85
C CYS A 7 6.13 -2.29 0.18
N ILE A 8 5.54 -1.83 1.29
CA ILE A 8 6.26 -1.26 2.45
C ILE A 8 6.43 -2.27 3.60
N SER A 9 6.28 -3.57 3.31
CA SER A 9 6.36 -4.66 4.30
C SER A 9 5.28 -4.62 5.40
N ILE A 10 4.14 -4.00 5.09
CA ILE A 10 2.90 -4.10 5.88
C ILE A 10 1.92 -4.94 5.05
N CYS A 11 1.37 -6.00 5.65
CA CYS A 11 0.51 -6.97 4.98
C CYS A 11 -0.78 -7.18 5.79
N GLU A 12 -1.54 -6.11 5.96
CA GLU A 12 -2.86 -6.12 6.56
C GLU A 12 -3.87 -5.62 5.53
N VAL A 13 -5.03 -6.25 5.45
CA VAL A 13 -6.06 -5.99 4.43
C VAL A 13 -7.33 -5.55 5.13
N GLU A 14 -7.84 -4.38 4.74
CA GLU A 14 -9.13 -3.84 5.15
C GLU A 14 -9.90 -3.43 3.89
N ASP A 15 -11.21 -3.65 3.87
CA ASP A 15 -12.09 -3.35 2.71
C ASP A 15 -11.56 -3.90 1.36
N GLY A 16 -10.89 -5.06 1.39
CA GLY A 16 -10.36 -5.74 0.21
C GLY A 16 -9.05 -5.14 -0.35
N ARG A 17 -8.41 -4.23 0.39
CA ARG A 17 -7.14 -3.59 0.02
C ARG A 17 -6.12 -3.66 1.14
N CYS A 18 -4.85 -3.79 0.78
CA CYS A 18 -3.77 -3.71 1.74
C CYS A 18 -3.63 -2.28 2.27
N ILE A 19 -3.74 -2.09 3.58
CA ILE A 19 -3.62 -0.77 4.20
C ILE A 19 -2.22 -0.17 4.02
N GLY A 20 -1.20 -1.02 3.87
CA GLY A 20 0.18 -0.57 3.69
C GLY A 20 0.49 -0.09 2.28
N CYS A 21 0.17 -0.90 1.27
CA CYS A 21 0.56 -0.64 -0.13
C CYS A 21 -0.60 -0.38 -1.09
N GLY A 22 -1.85 -0.40 -0.61
CA GLY A 22 -3.06 -0.07 -1.37
C GLY A 22 -3.51 -1.09 -2.41
N ARG A 23 -2.66 -2.07 -2.73
CA ARG A 23 -2.99 -3.17 -3.64
C ARG A 23 -4.19 -3.96 -3.13
N THR A 24 -5.05 -4.36 -4.06
CA THR A 24 -6.11 -5.33 -3.81
C THR A 24 -5.55 -6.72 -3.56
N GLU A 25 -6.34 -7.61 -2.96
CA GLU A 25 -5.94 -9.00 -2.73
C GLU A 25 -5.51 -9.71 -4.04
N THR A 26 -6.22 -9.49 -5.14
CA THR A 26 -5.87 -10.04 -6.46
C THR A 26 -4.50 -9.54 -6.93
N GLU A 27 -4.25 -8.23 -6.81
CA GLU A 27 -2.95 -7.64 -7.20
C GLU A 27 -1.80 -8.13 -6.32
N ILE A 28 -2.07 -8.51 -5.06
CA ILE A 28 -1.08 -9.09 -4.16
C ILE A 28 -0.74 -10.52 -4.58
N VAL A 29 -1.76 -11.35 -4.83
CA VAL A 29 -1.60 -12.76 -5.19
C VAL A 29 -0.90 -12.90 -6.56
N GLU A 30 -1.34 -12.13 -7.56
CA GLU A 30 -0.86 -12.25 -8.93
C GLU A 30 0.39 -11.39 -9.24
N TRP A 31 0.90 -10.64 -8.25
CA TRP A 31 1.97 -9.65 -8.48
C TRP A 31 3.18 -10.22 -9.22
N ARG A 32 3.60 -11.43 -8.84
CA ARG A 32 4.78 -12.11 -9.41
C ARG A 32 4.59 -12.48 -10.88
N ASP A 33 3.35 -12.73 -11.28
CA ASP A 33 3.00 -13.14 -12.65
C ASP A 33 2.71 -11.94 -13.54
N TYR A 34 2.48 -10.76 -12.96
CA TYR A 34 2.26 -9.54 -13.73
C TYR A 34 3.53 -9.09 -14.48
N PRO A 35 3.37 -8.70 -15.76
CA PRO A 35 4.45 -8.06 -16.50
C PRO A 35 4.73 -6.66 -15.94
N GLU A 36 5.91 -6.14 -16.25
CA GLU A 36 6.41 -4.88 -15.66
C GLU A 36 5.53 -3.67 -16.00
N ASP A 37 5.01 -3.61 -17.22
CA ASP A 37 4.07 -2.57 -17.67
C ASP A 37 2.79 -2.56 -16.82
N LYS A 38 2.24 -3.74 -16.51
CA LYS A 38 1.08 -3.86 -15.64
C LYS A 38 1.41 -3.45 -14.20
N ARG A 39 2.60 -3.82 -13.69
CA ARG A 39 3.04 -3.41 -12.35
C ARG A 39 3.19 -1.89 -12.25
N LEU A 40 3.79 -1.26 -13.26
CA LEU A 40 3.94 0.20 -13.33
C LEU A 40 2.57 0.88 -13.37
N ALA A 41 1.64 0.41 -14.20
CA ALA A 41 0.28 0.98 -14.25
C ALA A 41 -0.46 0.85 -12.91
N ILE A 42 -0.27 -0.24 -12.17
CA ILE A 42 -0.83 -0.39 -10.82
C ILE A 42 -0.18 0.59 -9.85
N MET A 43 1.15 0.75 -9.88
CA MET A 43 1.85 1.70 -9.02
C MET A 43 1.45 3.14 -9.30
N ASP A 44 1.30 3.54 -10.58
CA ASP A 44 0.83 4.88 -10.96
C ASP A 44 -0.59 5.13 -10.43
N ARG A 45 -1.51 4.17 -10.62
CA ARG A 45 -2.89 4.26 -10.07
C ARG A 45 -2.86 4.42 -8.56
N LEU A 46 -2.00 3.66 -7.88
CA LEU A 46 -1.85 3.75 -6.44
C LEU A 46 -1.34 5.16 -6.08
N ASP A 47 -0.24 5.64 -6.64
CA ASP A 47 0.30 6.97 -6.32
C ASP A 47 -0.75 8.09 -6.53
N GLU A 48 -1.56 8.01 -7.58
CA GLU A 48 -2.68 8.93 -7.82
C GLU A 48 -3.77 8.83 -6.73
N GLU A 49 -4.23 7.63 -6.40
CA GLU A 49 -5.21 7.39 -5.35
C GLU A 49 -4.69 7.88 -3.98
N ALA A 50 -3.42 7.64 -3.65
CA ALA A 50 -2.78 8.14 -2.43
C ALA A 50 -2.72 9.68 -2.39
N ALA A 51 -2.35 10.32 -3.50
CA ALA A 51 -2.32 11.79 -3.60
C ALA A 51 -3.71 12.42 -3.43
N ASN A 52 -4.78 11.68 -3.76
CA ASN A 52 -6.17 12.10 -3.62
C ASN A 52 -6.78 11.77 -2.23
N GLY A 53 -5.97 11.32 -1.26
CA GLY A 53 -6.45 10.95 0.08
C GLY A 53 -7.09 9.57 0.15
N GLY A 54 -6.65 8.64 -0.70
CA GLY A 54 -7.15 7.26 -0.82
C GLY A 54 -6.80 6.34 0.35
N TRP A 55 -6.63 5.04 0.08
CA TRP A 55 -6.63 3.90 1.05
C TRP A 55 -5.75 4.01 2.31
N LEU A 56 -4.89 5.03 2.39
CA LEU A 56 -4.19 5.48 3.59
C LEU A 56 -4.93 6.68 4.17
N ALA A 57 -5.66 6.48 5.26
CA ALA A 57 -6.08 7.62 6.07
C ALA A 57 -4.83 8.44 6.43
N ALA A 58 -4.91 9.78 6.40
CA ALA A 58 -3.75 10.66 6.60
C ALA A 58 -3.02 10.46 7.95
N ASP A 59 -3.68 9.77 8.87
CA ASP A 59 -3.26 9.37 10.21
C ASP A 59 -2.87 7.88 10.35
N ALA A 60 -2.99 7.06 9.30
CA ALA A 60 -2.64 5.63 9.31
C ALA A 60 -1.15 5.38 9.66
N PHE A 61 -0.28 6.37 9.46
CA PHE A 61 1.13 6.35 9.89
C PHE A 61 1.48 7.40 10.97
N ASP A 62 0.54 8.25 11.42
CA ASP A 62 0.76 9.09 12.62
C ASP A 62 0.70 8.27 13.93
N ALA A 63 0.42 6.96 13.82
CA ALA A 63 0.78 5.96 14.83
C ALA A 63 2.32 5.83 15.08
N GLY A 64 3.14 6.75 14.56
CA GLY A 64 4.54 6.94 14.90
C GLY A 64 4.85 8.11 15.86
N ALA A 65 3.88 8.97 16.20
CA ALA A 65 4.09 10.10 17.13
C ALA A 65 3.22 10.01 18.42
N GLY A 66 2.83 8.79 18.80
CA GLY A 66 2.20 8.48 20.07
C GLY A 66 3.23 8.45 21.21
N ARG A 67 3.36 9.60 21.89
CA ARG A 67 3.96 9.73 23.23
C ARG A 67 3.55 8.55 24.13
N ARG A 68 4.52 7.95 24.82
CA ARG A 68 4.25 7.19 26.05
C ARG A 68 3.70 8.17 27.10
N ALA A 69 2.39 8.24 27.21
CA ALA A 69 1.65 8.40 28.45
C ALA A 69 0.86 7.07 28.55
N ASP A 70 0.72 6.34 29.65
CA ASP A 70 0.79 6.64 31.07
C ASP A 70 0.79 5.29 31.84
N ALA A 71 1.63 5.19 32.88
CA ALA A 71 1.48 4.42 34.14
C ALA A 71 2.87 4.24 34.80
#